data_AF-A0A2T6FER7-F1
#
_entry.id   AF-A0A2T6FER7-F1
#
_cell.length_a   1.000
_cell.length_b   1.000
_cell.length_c   1.000
_cell.angle_alpha   90.00
_cell.angle_beta   90.00
_cell.angle_gamma   90.00
#
_symmetry.space_group_name_H-M   'P 1'
#
loop_
_entity.id
_entity.type
_entity.pdbx_description
1 polymer ?
#
loop_
_entity_poly.entity_id
_entity_poly.type
_entity_poly.pdbx_seq_one_letter_code
_entity_poly.pdbx_strand_id
1 'polypeptide(L)' 'MGDVIPFKKPSPFEKHKGKTLCRSGFHKWEVVKEKQFDVKQGKLVTIYKCSRCGEQKVELK' A
#
# COMPACT_ATOMS: atom_id res chain seq x y z
N MET A 1 -12.38 1.26 28.98
CA MET A 1 -10.91 1.09 28.91
C MET A 1 -10.36 2.18 28.00
N GLY A 2 -9.38 2.96 28.48
CA GLY A 2 -8.72 3.99 27.67
C GLY A 2 -7.49 3.39 27.00
N ASP A 3 -7.42 3.46 25.68
CA ASP A 3 -6.25 3.05 24.90
C ASP A 3 -5.09 4.02 25.21
N VAL A 4 -4.01 3.51 25.81
CA VAL A 4 -2.84 4.30 26.15
C VAL A 4 -2.03 4.52 24.88
N ILE A 5 -2.15 5.70 24.29
CA ILE A 5 -1.40 6.07 23.08
C ILE A 5 0.05 6.36 23.48
N PRO A 6 1.05 5.65 22.93
CA PRO A 6 2.44 5.91 23.25
C PRO A 6 2.88 7.27 22.67
N PHE A 7 3.31 8.19 23.54
CA PHE A 7 3.84 9.51 23.14
C PHE A 7 5.24 9.46 22.50
N LYS A 8 5.87 8.28 22.49
CA LYS A 8 7.21 8.10 21.93
C LYS A 8 7.13 8.17 20.40
N LYS A 9 7.98 9.01 19.79
CA LYS A 9 8.10 9.06 18.33
C LYS A 9 8.47 7.66 17.82
N PRO A 10 7.73 7.11 16.83
CA PRO A 10 8.04 5.81 16.27
C PRO A 10 9.46 5.82 15.72
N SER A 11 10.24 4.82 16.11
CA SER A 11 11.64 4.68 15.69
C SER A 11 11.73 4.52 14.17
N PRO A 12 12.86 4.91 13.55
CA PRO A 12 13.09 4.66 12.12
C PRO A 12 12.91 3.17 11.77
N PHE A 13 13.28 2.26 12.68
CA PHE A 13 13.06 0.84 12.51
C PHE A 13 11.57 0.50 12.36
N GLU A 14 10.71 1.02 13.23
CA GLU A 14 9.26 0.80 13.14
C GLU A 14 8.66 1.40 11.85
N LYS A 15 9.14 2.56 11.41
CA LYS A 15 8.69 3.21 10.17
C LYS A 15 9.07 2.45 8.90
N HIS A 16 10.20 1.74 8.94
CA HIS A 16 10.78 1.04 7.81
C HIS A 16 10.68 -0.50 7.93
N LYS A 17 10.08 -1.01 8.99
CA LYS A 17 9.86 -2.46 9.20
C LYS A 17 9.06 -3.02 8.04
N GLY A 18 9.66 -3.94 7.28
CA GLY A 18 9.04 -4.57 6.11
C GLY A 18 9.11 -3.78 4.79
N LYS A 19 9.67 -2.56 4.78
CA LYS A 19 9.86 -1.75 3.54
C LYS A 19 11.19 -1.99 2.83
N THR A 20 12.14 -2.68 3.48
CA THR A 20 13.47 -2.98 2.91
C THR A 20 13.37 -3.79 1.62
N LEU A 21 12.54 -4.83 1.58
CA LEU A 21 12.33 -5.67 0.40
C LEU A 21 11.66 -4.91 -0.76
N CYS A 22 10.72 -4.02 -0.47
CA CYS A 22 10.07 -3.18 -1.48
C CYS A 22 11.07 -2.24 -2.17
N ARG A 23 12.04 -1.72 -1.42
CA ARG A 23 13.08 -0.82 -1.95
C ARG A 23 14.05 -1.50 -2.91
N SER A 24 14.13 -2.84 -2.88
CA SER A 24 14.88 -3.66 -3.83
C SER A 24 14.02 -4.18 -5.00
N GLY A 25 12.75 -3.76 -5.11
CA GLY A 25 11.84 -4.17 -6.18
C GLY A 25 10.97 -5.40 -5.86
N PHE A 26 11.07 -5.99 -4.65
CA PHE A 26 10.27 -7.13 -4.24
C PHE A 26 8.96 -6.70 -3.57
N HIS A 27 8.04 -6.20 -4.39
CA HIS A 27 6.71 -5.80 -3.93
C HIS A 27 5.79 -7.02 -3.79
N LYS A 28 5.09 -7.08 -2.65
CA LYS A 28 3.95 -7.99 -2.49
C LYS A 28 2.71 -7.28 -3.00
N TRP A 29 2.35 -7.52 -4.26
CA TRP A 29 1.18 -6.91 -4.88
C TRP A 29 -0.10 -7.61 -4.45
N GLU A 30 -1.09 -6.83 -4.03
CA GLU A 30 -2.44 -7.29 -3.71
C GLU A 30 -3.45 -6.55 -4.58
N VAL A 31 -4.43 -7.27 -5.13
CA VAL A 31 -5.46 -6.68 -5.99
C VAL A 31 -6.48 -5.96 -5.12
N VAL A 32 -6.60 -4.65 -5.32
CA VAL A 32 -7.62 -3.83 -4.68
C VAL A 32 -8.91 -3.95 -5.49
N LYS A 33 -9.86 -4.73 -4.98
CA LYS A 33 -11.18 -4.92 -5.61
C LYS A 33 -12.12 -3.72 -5.44
N GLU A 34 -11.78 -2.77 -4.57
CA GLU A 34 -12.63 -1.64 -4.19
C GLU A 34 -12.76 -0.57 -5.29
N LYS A 35 -11.72 -0.39 -6.11
CA LYS A 35 -11.68 0.61 -7.19
C LYS A 35 -11.28 -0.05 -8.50
N GLN A 36 -12.25 -0.70 -9.14
CA GLN A 36 -12.05 -1.34 -10.44
C GLN A 36 -12.43 -0.45 -11.62
N PHE A 37 -13.00 0.74 -11.42
CA PHE A 37 -13.47 1.59 -12.52
C PHE A 37 -12.78 2.96 -12.49
N ASP A 38 -12.06 3.31 -13.56
CA ASP A 38 -11.45 4.62 -13.71
C ASP A 38 -12.43 5.58 -14.37
N VAL A 39 -12.93 6.56 -13.61
CA VAL A 39 -13.96 7.52 -14.06
C VAL A 39 -13.44 8.42 -15.18
N LYS A 40 -12.12 8.68 -15.23
CA LYS A 40 -11.52 9.55 -16.26
C LYS A 40 -11.38 8.82 -17.59
N GLN A 41 -11.07 7.53 -17.57
CA GLN A 41 -10.87 6.73 -18.77
C GLN A 41 -12.13 5.95 -19.19
N GLY A 42 -13.14 5.86 -18.34
CA GLY A 42 -14.40 5.17 -18.62
C GLY A 42 -14.26 3.66 -18.76
N LYS A 43 -13.22 3.07 -18.16
CA LYS A 43 -12.85 1.66 -18.33
C LYS A 43 -12.60 0.99 -16.98
N LEU A 44 -12.77 -0.33 -16.97
CA LEU A 44 -12.37 -1.15 -15.84
C LEU A 44 -10.85 -1.27 -15.79
N VAL A 45 -10.27 -0.90 -14.65
CA VAL A 45 -8.84 -0.98 -14.36
C VAL A 45 -8.59 -1.91 -13.20
N THR A 46 -7.46 -2.61 -13.23
CA THR A 46 -7.04 -3.44 -12.10
C THR A 46 -6.00 -2.67 -11.30
N ILE A 47 -6.32 -2.33 -10.05
CA ILE A 47 -5.39 -1.66 -9.14
C ILE A 47 -4.70 -2.72 -8.28
N TYR A 48 -3.38 -2.77 -8.35
CA TYR A 48 -2.53 -3.52 -7.44
C TYR A 48 -1.98 -2.56 -6.40
N LYS A 49 -2.07 -2.92 -5.12
CA LYS A 49 -1.48 -2.17 -4.02
C LYS A 49 -0.51 -3.08 -3.29
N CYS A 50 0.67 -2.56 -2.96
CA CYS A 50 1.62 -3.32 -2.17
C CYS A 50 1.24 -3.29 -0.69
N SER A 51 1.09 -4.44 -0.03
CA SER A 51 0.75 -4.50 1.42
C SER A 51 1.81 -3.88 2.32
N ARG A 52 3.08 -3.87 1.87
CA ARG A 52 4.24 -3.49 2.68
C ARG A 52 4.52 -1.99 2.62
N CYS A 53 4.57 -1.43 1.41
CA CYS A 53 4.89 -0.02 1.19
C CYS A 53 3.69 0.86 0.83
N GLY A 54 2.57 0.27 0.40
CA GLY A 54 1.38 1.00 -0.03
C GLY A 54 1.44 1.53 -1.46
N GLU A 55 2.52 1.26 -2.20
CA GLU A 55 2.64 1.63 -3.63
C GLU A 55 1.50 1.03 -4.44
N GLN A 56 0.99 1.80 -5.40
CA GLN A 56 -0.14 1.41 -6.25
C GLN A 56 0.32 1.32 -7.70
N LYS A 57 -0.04 0.23 -8.36
CA LYS A 57 0.15 0.00 -9.80
C LYS A 57 -1.23 -0.18 -10.42
N VAL A 58 -1.54 0.63 -11.43
CA VAL A 58 -2.80 0.52 -12.18
C VAL A 58 -2.49 -0.16 -13.51
N GLU A 59 -3.21 -1.22 -13.82
CA GLU A 59 -3.12 -1.94 -15.10
C GLU A 59 -4.44 -1.77 -15.84
N LEU A 60 -4.34 -1.28 -17.07
CA LEU A 60 -5.46 -1.11 -18.00
C LEU A 60 -5.75 -2.44 -18.67
N LYS A 61 -7.01 -2.84 -18.69
CA LYS A 61 -7.48 -4.02 -19.43
C LYS A 61 -8.15 -3.61 -20.74
#